data_AF-X1A8T2-F1
#
_entry.id   AF-X1A8T2-F1
#
_cell.length_a   1.000
_cell.length_b   1.000
_cell.length_c   1.000
_cell.angle_alpha   90.00
_cell.angle_beta   90.00
_cell.angle_gamma   90.00
#
_symmetry.space_group_name_H-M   'P 1'
#
loop_
_entity.id
_entity.type
_entity.pdbx_description
1 polymer ?
#
loop_
_entity_poly.entity_id
_entity_poly.type
_entity_poly.pdbx_seq_one_letter_code
_entity_poly.pdbx_strand_id
1 'polypeptide(L)'
;MNEPKNEIRFIDLFGGIGGFRLGIERANNNRTFHKTQTKNLQKDMSNSSTSVWDGGKFSSFSCVWYCDSDKYAVQTYNKNFKENYEPTDIRQVKTSEIPDFDLLCAGFPCQAFSIAGKRRGFKDTRGTLFFEIARIAEAKRPSYLLLENVKGLLNHEKGETFKTILQTLEELGYEVQWVVLNSKFFGVPQ
;
A
#
# COMPACT_ATOMS: atom_id res chain seq x y z
N MET A 1 13.85 20.67 -12.83
CA MET A 1 14.07 19.59 -11.84
C MET A 1 13.14 19.90 -10.68
N ASN A 2 12.20 19.02 -10.34
CA ASN A 2 11.31 19.24 -9.19
C ASN A 2 12.10 18.99 -7.91
N GLU A 3 11.95 19.86 -6.91
CA GLU A 3 12.52 19.63 -5.58
C GLU A 3 12.03 18.30 -4.99
N PRO A 4 12.87 17.57 -4.23
CA PRO A 4 12.45 16.33 -3.61
C PRO A 4 11.32 16.60 -2.60
N LYS A 5 10.17 15.93 -2.78
CA LYS A 5 9.07 15.97 -1.81
C LYS A 5 9.57 15.51 -0.44
N ASN A 6 9.45 16.39 0.55
CA ASN A 6 9.94 16.13 1.90
C ASN A 6 9.00 15.19 2.69
N GLU A 7 7.77 15.00 2.22
CA GLU A 7 6.73 14.16 2.84
C GLU A 7 6.04 13.29 1.78
N ILE A 8 5.82 12.01 2.11
CA ILE A 8 4.98 11.09 1.33
C ILE A 8 3.57 11.09 1.93
N ARG A 9 2.60 11.54 1.15
CA ARG A 9 1.18 11.48 1.52
C ARG A 9 0.63 10.13 1.07
N PHE A 10 -0.01 9.38 1.96
CA PHE A 10 -0.58 8.09 1.62
C PHE A 10 -2.05 7.99 1.97
N ILE A 11 -2.75 7.09 1.28
CA ILE A 11 -4.12 6.69 1.62
C ILE A 11 -4.16 5.23 2.06
N ASP A 12 -5.10 4.91 2.94
CA ASP A 12 -5.28 3.57 3.55
C ASP A 12 -6.64 3.00 3.16
N LEU A 13 -6.68 2.20 2.09
CA LEU A 13 -7.90 1.54 1.60
C LEU A 13 -8.05 0.16 2.24
N PHE A 14 -9.28 -0.20 2.63
CA PHE A 14 -9.53 -1.43 3.39
C PHE A 14 -8.67 -1.46 4.66
N GLY A 15 -8.48 -0.29 5.26
CA GLY A 15 -7.47 -0.11 6.30
C GLY A 15 -7.79 -0.85 7.59
N GLY A 16 -9.02 -1.34 7.75
CA GLY A 16 -9.47 -2.03 8.95
C GLY A 16 -9.22 -1.14 10.18
N ILE A 17 -8.48 -1.67 11.15
CA ILE A 17 -8.09 -0.92 12.37
C ILE A 17 -6.83 -0.04 12.20
N GLY A 18 -6.28 0.06 10.98
CA GLY A 18 -5.18 0.94 10.60
C GLY A 18 -3.78 0.33 10.70
N GLY A 19 -3.63 -0.93 10.31
CA GLY A 19 -2.35 -1.63 10.30
C GLY A 19 -1.31 -0.97 9.38
N PHE A 20 -1.71 -0.58 8.16
CA PHE A 20 -0.84 0.15 7.23
C PHE A 20 -0.42 1.50 7.80
N ARG A 21 -1.38 2.32 8.25
CA ARG A 21 -1.07 3.62 8.86
C ARG A 21 -0.05 3.49 9.99
N LEU A 22 -0.29 2.59 10.94
CA LEU A 22 0.61 2.39 12.07
C LEU A 22 2.01 1.92 11.63
N GLY A 23 2.09 0.99 10.67
CA GLY A 23 3.37 0.48 10.16
C GLY A 23 4.18 1.56 9.45
N ILE A 24 3.53 2.33 8.57
CA ILE A 24 4.16 3.37 7.74
C ILE A 24 4.62 4.55 8.60
N GLU A 25 3.75 5.06 9.49
CA GLU A 25 4.12 6.17 10.37
C GLU A 25 5.24 5.76 11.35
N ARG A 26 5.31 4.50 11.79
CA ARG A 26 6.43 3.99 12.61
C ARG A 26 7.73 3.81 11.84
N ALA A 27 7.66 3.43 10.56
CA ALA A 27 8.86 3.34 9.71
C ALA A 27 9.60 4.69 9.64
N ASN A 28 8.87 5.80 9.78
CA ASN A 28 9.45 7.14 9.88
C ASN A 28 10.34 7.32 11.13
N ASN A 29 9.88 6.82 12.28
CA ASN A 29 10.57 6.99 13.58
C ASN A 29 11.79 6.07 13.74
N ASN A 30 11.84 4.94 13.03
CA ASN A 30 12.96 3.99 13.09
C ASN A 30 14.20 4.48 12.32
N ARG A 31 14.09 5.49 11.45
CA ARG A 31 15.27 6.18 10.86
C ARG A 31 16.14 6.87 11.93
N THR A 32 15.54 7.29 13.05
CA THR A 32 16.27 7.89 14.17
C THR A 32 17.07 6.83 14.95
N PHE A 33 16.58 5.59 15.06
CA PHE A 33 17.28 4.48 15.71
C PHE A 33 18.50 3.99 14.91
N HIS A 34 18.45 3.99 13.57
CA HIS A 34 19.59 3.60 12.74
C HIS A 34 20.75 4.61 12.74
N LYS A 35 20.50 5.90 13.02
CA LYS A 35 21.59 6.88 13.25
C LYS A 35 22.41 6.57 14.51
N THR A 36 21.82 5.90 15.50
CA THR A 36 22.51 5.56 16.75
C THR A 36 23.34 4.27 16.62
N GLN A 37 22.95 3.30 15.78
CA GLN A 37 23.78 2.12 15.52
C GLN A 37 24.88 2.34 14.46
N THR A 38 24.67 3.17 13.45
CA THR A 38 25.71 3.43 12.42
C THR A 38 26.93 4.17 12.96
N LYS A 39 26.81 4.96 14.04
CA LYS A 39 27.97 5.57 14.71
C LYS A 39 28.95 4.55 15.32
N ASN A 40 28.48 3.33 15.62
CA ASN A 40 29.34 2.28 16.16
C ASN A 40 29.87 1.30 15.09
N LEU A 41 29.38 1.37 13.85
CA LEU A 41 29.80 0.50 12.73
C LEU A 41 30.70 1.22 11.72
N GLN A 42 30.76 2.55 11.72
CA GLN A 42 31.67 3.32 10.84
C GLN A 42 33.15 3.26 11.23
N LYS A 43 33.50 2.61 12.36
CA LYS A 43 34.91 2.50 12.76
C LYS A 43 35.67 1.38 12.03
N ASP A 44 34.97 0.43 11.40
CA ASP A 44 35.59 -0.82 10.92
C ASP A 44 35.52 -1.07 9.40
N MET A 45 35.05 -0.14 8.57
CA MET A 45 34.98 -0.33 7.11
C MET A 45 35.42 0.92 6.34
N SER A 46 36.74 1.12 6.25
CA SER A 46 37.37 2.23 5.51
C SER A 46 37.72 1.92 4.06
N ASN A 47 37.44 0.74 3.49
CA ASN A 47 37.96 0.38 2.16
C ASN A 47 36.99 -0.40 1.23
N SER A 48 35.75 0.07 1.04
CA SER A 48 35.02 -0.32 -0.19
C SER A 48 34.17 0.83 -0.74
N SER A 49 34.51 1.27 -1.95
CA SER A 49 33.75 2.18 -2.78
C SER A 49 32.47 1.50 -3.27
N THR A 50 31.56 1.20 -2.36
CA THR A 50 30.19 0.81 -2.67
C THR A 50 29.36 2.07 -2.55
N SER A 51 28.84 2.58 -3.67
CA SER A 51 27.84 3.64 -3.67
C SER A 51 26.60 3.12 -2.93
N VAL A 52 26.53 3.39 -1.63
CA VAL A 52 25.32 3.20 -0.83
C VAL A 52 24.27 4.09 -1.46
N TRP A 53 23.21 3.50 -2.00
CA TRP A 53 22.00 4.24 -2.36
C TRP A 53 21.55 5.00 -1.11
N ASP A 54 21.57 6.33 -1.17
CA ASP A 54 21.26 7.22 -0.05
C ASP A 54 19.76 7.28 0.28
N GLY A 55 18.96 6.46 -0.42
CA GLY A 55 17.56 6.18 -0.15
C GLY A 55 16.79 7.48 0.02
N GLY A 56 16.61 8.21 -1.10
CA GLY A 56 15.86 9.46 -1.24
C GLY A 56 15.25 9.97 0.06
N LYS A 57 15.78 11.07 0.60
CA LYS A 57 15.44 11.63 1.92
C LYS A 57 13.97 12.08 2.01
N PHE A 58 13.03 11.13 2.11
CA PHE A 58 11.70 11.40 2.64
C PHE A 58 11.83 11.60 4.15
N SER A 59 11.32 12.73 4.65
CA SER A 59 11.40 13.10 6.07
C SER A 59 10.17 12.66 6.87
N SER A 60 9.04 12.42 6.20
CA SER A 60 7.81 11.95 6.84
C SER A 60 6.87 11.18 5.92
N PHE A 61 5.99 10.39 6.55
CA PHE A 61 4.81 9.82 5.94
C PHE A 61 3.57 10.34 6.66
N SER A 62 2.51 10.66 5.92
CA SER A 62 1.26 11.17 6.48
C SER A 62 0.06 10.50 5.82
N CYS A 63 -0.82 9.92 6.63
CA CYS A 63 -2.09 9.38 6.16
C CYS A 63 -3.04 10.54 5.88
N VAL A 64 -3.44 10.73 4.62
CA VAL A 64 -4.32 11.83 4.21
C VAL A 64 -5.73 11.39 3.87
N TRP A 65 -5.97 10.09 3.80
CA TRP A 65 -7.31 9.54 3.63
C TRP A 65 -7.38 8.07 4.05
N TYR A 66 -8.54 7.66 4.54
CA TYR A 66 -8.84 6.29 4.93
C TYR A 66 -10.23 5.90 4.45
N CYS A 67 -10.40 4.64 4.05
CA CYS A 67 -11.70 4.10 3.68
C CYS A 67 -11.83 2.64 4.10
N ASP A 68 -12.88 2.34 4.86
CA ASP A 68 -13.31 0.98 5.16
C ASP A 68 -14.84 0.94 5.31
N SER A 69 -15.46 -0.17 4.93
CA SER A 69 -16.91 -0.36 5.00
C SER A 69 -17.37 -0.95 6.34
N ASP A 70 -16.46 -1.58 7.11
CA ASP A 70 -16.81 -2.18 8.39
C ASP A 70 -16.95 -1.13 9.50
N LYS A 71 -18.16 -1.01 10.04
CA LYS A 71 -18.50 -0.03 11.07
C LYS A 71 -17.59 -0.11 12.31
N TYR A 72 -17.26 -1.32 12.76
CA TYR A 72 -16.49 -1.50 13.99
C TYR A 72 -14.99 -1.22 13.77
N ALA A 73 -14.49 -1.56 12.58
CA ALA A 73 -13.15 -1.20 12.15
C ALA A 73 -12.97 0.33 12.12
N VAL A 74 -13.89 1.05 11.46
CA VAL A 74 -13.86 2.52 11.39
C VAL A 74 -13.94 3.15 12.77
N GLN A 75 -14.82 2.66 13.65
CA GLN A 75 -14.90 3.14 15.04
C GLN A 75 -13.57 2.98 15.79
N THR A 76 -12.91 1.83 15.63
CA THR A 76 -11.62 1.56 16.26
C THR A 76 -10.52 2.43 15.67
N TYR A 77 -10.50 2.59 14.34
CA TYR A 77 -9.56 3.45 13.62
C TYR A 77 -9.67 4.91 14.11
N ASN A 78 -10.88 5.47 14.10
CA ASN A 78 -11.14 6.84 14.55
C ASN A 78 -10.68 7.05 16.00
N LYS A 79 -10.95 6.10 16.89
CA LYS A 79 -10.49 6.17 18.29
C LYS A 79 -8.96 6.18 18.42
N ASN A 80 -8.26 5.33 17.66
CA ASN A 80 -6.82 5.18 17.76
C ASN A 80 -6.05 6.35 17.13
N PHE A 81 -6.52 6.85 16.00
CA PHE A 81 -5.86 7.92 15.24
C PHE A 81 -6.46 9.31 15.47
N LYS A 82 -7.49 9.42 16.33
CA LYS A 82 -8.22 10.66 16.63
C LYS A 82 -8.82 11.31 15.38
N GLU A 83 -9.42 10.48 14.55
CA GLU A 83 -10.05 10.84 13.27
C GLU A 83 -11.58 10.79 13.38
N ASN A 84 -12.28 11.19 12.31
CA ASN A 84 -13.73 11.17 12.24
C ASN A 84 -14.24 10.71 10.86
N TYR A 85 -13.76 9.56 10.38
CA TYR A 85 -14.24 8.94 9.14
C TYR A 85 -15.57 8.20 9.35
N GLU A 86 -16.37 8.12 8.29
CA GLU A 86 -17.60 7.32 8.27
C GLU A 86 -17.39 5.99 7.52
N PRO A 87 -18.04 4.88 7.94
CA PRO A 87 -17.99 3.63 7.21
C PRO A 87 -18.49 3.80 5.78
N THR A 88 -17.64 3.49 4.81
CA THR A 88 -17.87 3.81 3.40
C THR A 88 -17.48 2.63 2.50
N ASP A 89 -18.38 2.23 1.61
CA ASP A 89 -18.05 1.31 0.52
C ASP A 89 -17.30 2.09 -0.58
N ILE A 90 -16.05 1.72 -0.84
CA ILE A 90 -15.19 2.39 -1.82
C ILE A 90 -15.81 2.44 -3.23
N ARG A 91 -16.71 1.50 -3.57
CA ARG A 91 -17.44 1.47 -4.85
C ARG A 91 -18.36 2.68 -5.05
N GLN A 92 -18.76 3.33 -3.95
CA GLN A 92 -19.62 4.50 -3.96
C GLN A 92 -18.85 5.81 -4.01
N VAL A 93 -17.53 5.78 -3.77
CA VAL A 93 -16.67 6.97 -3.70
C VAL A 93 -16.19 7.36 -5.09
N LYS A 94 -16.47 8.61 -5.51
CA LYS A 94 -15.90 9.15 -6.74
C LYS A 94 -14.43 9.47 -6.54
N THR A 95 -13.61 9.20 -7.54
CA THR A 95 -12.16 9.48 -7.46
C THR A 95 -11.84 10.96 -7.28
N SER A 96 -12.75 11.86 -7.69
CA SER A 96 -12.64 13.31 -7.44
C SER A 96 -12.75 13.71 -5.96
N GLU A 97 -13.36 12.86 -5.13
CA GLU A 97 -13.54 13.12 -3.68
C GLU A 97 -12.32 12.67 -2.87
N ILE A 98 -11.46 11.82 -3.45
CA ILE A 98 -10.23 11.35 -2.83
C ILE A 98 -9.18 12.46 -2.96
N PRO A 99 -8.48 12.87 -1.88
CA PRO A 99 -7.40 13.87 -1.99
C PRO A 99 -6.26 13.36 -2.87
N ASP A 100 -5.36 14.24 -3.31
CA ASP A 100 -4.14 13.79 -3.99
C ASP A 100 -3.16 13.16 -3.00
N PHE A 101 -2.46 12.12 -3.43
CA PHE A 101 -1.54 11.33 -2.61
C PHE A 101 -0.42 10.72 -3.47
N ASP A 102 0.63 10.26 -2.81
CA ASP A 102 1.83 9.70 -3.43
C ASP A 102 1.86 8.16 -3.35
N LEU A 103 1.28 7.59 -2.29
CA LEU A 103 1.25 6.16 -2.00
C LEU A 103 -0.18 5.67 -1.71
N LEU A 104 -0.61 4.61 -2.41
CA LEU A 104 -1.84 3.87 -2.09
C LEU A 104 -1.49 2.62 -1.28
N CYS A 105 -2.08 2.44 -0.11
CA CYS A 105 -2.02 1.19 0.65
C CYS A 105 -3.35 0.46 0.59
N ALA A 106 -3.33 -0.86 0.39
CA ALA A 106 -4.56 -1.65 0.37
C ALA A 106 -4.36 -3.12 0.77
N GLY A 107 -5.07 -3.54 1.81
CA GLY A 107 -5.20 -4.94 2.23
C GLY A 107 -6.56 -5.49 1.79
N PHE A 108 -6.70 -5.78 0.50
CA PHE A 108 -8.02 -6.02 -0.10
C PHE A 108 -8.47 -7.48 0.04
N PRO A 109 -9.77 -7.75 0.23
CA PRO A 109 -10.30 -9.11 0.27
C PRO A 109 -9.98 -9.92 -0.99
N CYS A 110 -9.48 -11.15 -0.79
CA CYS A 110 -9.21 -12.10 -1.87
C CYS A 110 -10.52 -12.64 -2.44
N GLN A 111 -10.98 -12.09 -3.58
CA GLN A 111 -12.20 -12.53 -4.27
C GLN A 111 -11.88 -13.00 -5.69
N ALA A 112 -12.64 -14.00 -6.16
CA ALA A 112 -12.55 -14.47 -7.54
C ALA A 112 -13.00 -13.39 -8.54
N PHE A 113 -12.28 -13.28 -9.67
CA PHE A 113 -12.72 -12.46 -10.80
C PHE A 113 -13.68 -13.26 -11.69
N SER A 114 -14.85 -12.70 -12.02
CA SER A 114 -15.79 -13.37 -12.93
C SER A 114 -15.16 -13.53 -14.33
N ILE A 115 -15.37 -14.69 -14.96
CA ILE A 115 -14.82 -15.03 -16.29
C ILE A 115 -15.29 -14.04 -17.38
N ALA A 116 -16.44 -13.39 -17.19
CA ALA A 116 -16.96 -12.37 -18.11
C ALA A 116 -16.07 -11.11 -18.15
N GLY A 117 -15.51 -10.70 -17.01
CA GLY A 117 -14.63 -9.53 -16.91
C GLY A 117 -13.27 -9.71 -17.60
N LYS A 118 -12.78 -10.95 -17.71
CA LYS A 118 -11.49 -11.27 -18.37
C LYS A 118 -11.45 -10.93 -19.86
N ARG A 119 -12.61 -10.76 -20.52
CA ARG A 119 -12.71 -10.60 -21.99
C ARG A 119 -13.04 -9.18 -22.45
N ARG A 120 -13.33 -8.24 -21.55
CA ARG A 120 -13.84 -6.90 -21.93
C ARG A 120 -13.10 -5.71 -21.30
N GLY A 121 -11.91 -5.94 -20.71
CA GLY A 121 -11.06 -4.91 -20.12
C GLY A 121 -11.63 -4.27 -18.85
N PHE A 122 -10.98 -3.19 -18.39
CA PHE A 122 -11.30 -2.41 -17.17
C PHE A 122 -12.79 -2.09 -16.95
N LYS A 123 -13.58 -1.99 -18.01
CA LYS A 123 -14.98 -1.53 -17.95
C LYS A 123 -15.97 -2.59 -17.49
N ASP A 124 -15.63 -3.89 -17.51
CA ASP A 124 -16.58 -4.98 -17.21
C ASP A 124 -16.24 -5.78 -15.95
N THR A 125 -15.16 -5.42 -15.25
CA THR A 125 -14.76 -6.04 -13.99
C THR A 125 -15.30 -5.33 -12.75
N ARG A 126 -16.33 -4.51 -12.95
CA ARG A 126 -17.10 -3.78 -11.94
C ARG A 126 -17.67 -4.77 -10.93
N GLY A 127 -17.06 -4.84 -9.75
CA GLY A 127 -17.61 -5.64 -8.64
C GLY A 127 -16.58 -6.18 -7.65
N THR A 128 -15.31 -6.36 -8.04
CA THR A 128 -14.28 -6.82 -7.09
C THR A 128 -13.45 -5.64 -6.59
N LEU A 129 -13.02 -5.72 -5.34
CA LEU A 129 -12.37 -4.62 -4.63
C LEU A 129 -10.98 -4.28 -5.18
N PHE A 130 -10.32 -5.22 -5.86
CA PHE A 130 -9.08 -4.95 -6.60
C PHE A 130 -9.30 -3.95 -7.75
N PHE A 131 -10.40 -4.05 -8.51
CA PHE A 131 -10.62 -3.11 -9.60
C PHE A 131 -11.01 -1.71 -9.12
N GLU A 132 -11.50 -1.57 -7.87
CA GLU A 132 -11.65 -0.25 -7.25
C GLU A 132 -10.29 0.39 -6.93
N ILE A 133 -9.30 -0.40 -6.51
CA ILE A 133 -7.90 0.06 -6.40
C ILE A 133 -7.41 0.51 -7.78
N ALA A 134 -7.61 -0.31 -8.81
CA ALA A 134 -7.16 -0.02 -10.17
C ALA A 134 -7.82 1.26 -10.73
N ARG A 135 -9.12 1.45 -10.50
CA ARG A 135 -9.88 2.68 -10.84
C ARG A 135 -9.28 3.91 -10.17
N ILE A 136 -8.93 3.82 -8.89
CA ILE A 136 -8.32 4.93 -8.14
C ILE A 136 -6.91 5.19 -8.65
N ALA A 137 -6.09 4.16 -8.85
CA ALA A 137 -4.73 4.27 -9.35
C ALA A 137 -4.67 4.85 -10.79
N GLU A 138 -5.64 4.50 -11.65
CA GLU A 138 -5.78 5.06 -12.99
C GLU A 138 -6.08 6.57 -12.93
N ALA A 139 -7.05 6.97 -12.11
CA ALA A 139 -7.49 8.36 -12.02
C ALA A 139 -6.49 9.26 -11.28
N LYS A 140 -5.85 8.76 -10.22
CA LYS A 140 -4.99 9.54 -9.31
C LYS A 140 -3.51 9.45 -9.63
N ARG A 141 -3.08 8.42 -10.36
CA ARG A 141 -1.68 8.19 -10.78
C ARG A 141 -0.66 8.38 -9.63
N PRO A 142 -0.86 7.76 -8.44
CA PRO A 142 0.14 7.83 -7.38
C PRO A 142 1.49 7.27 -7.85
N SER A 143 2.57 7.68 -7.19
CA SER A 143 3.92 7.17 -7.52
C SER A 143 4.12 5.73 -7.06
N TYR A 144 3.41 5.31 -5.99
CA TYR A 144 3.61 4.01 -5.36
C TYR A 144 2.28 3.34 -5.01
N LEU A 145 2.27 2.00 -5.10
CA LEU A 145 1.20 1.14 -4.61
C LEU A 145 1.82 0.09 -3.67
N LEU A 146 1.24 -0.09 -2.50
CA LEU A 146 1.59 -1.14 -1.54
C LEU A 146 0.35 -1.99 -1.27
N LEU A 147 0.33 -3.18 -1.86
CA LEU A 147 -0.82 -4.07 -1.83
C LEU A 147 -0.48 -5.33 -1.02
N GLU A 148 -1.40 -5.72 -0.14
CA GLU A 148 -1.28 -6.94 0.67
C GLU A 148 -2.40 -7.92 0.32
N ASN A 149 -2.05 -9.22 0.36
CA ASN A 149 -3.01 -10.29 0.26
C ASN A 149 -2.47 -11.59 0.87
N VAL A 150 -3.37 -12.55 1.07
CA VAL A 150 -3.02 -13.88 1.60
C VAL A 150 -2.23 -14.71 0.59
N LYS A 151 -1.37 -15.61 1.08
CA LYS A 151 -0.60 -16.56 0.24
C LYS A 151 -1.47 -17.37 -0.72
N GLY A 152 -2.73 -17.64 -0.34
CA GLY A 152 -3.70 -18.36 -1.17
C GLY A 152 -3.96 -17.70 -2.53
N LEU A 153 -3.75 -16.39 -2.66
CA LEU A 153 -3.92 -15.64 -3.91
C LEU A 153 -3.12 -16.24 -5.06
N LEU A 154 -1.91 -16.75 -4.79
CA LEU A 154 -1.00 -17.30 -5.80
C LEU A 154 -1.57 -18.53 -6.53
N ASN A 155 -2.41 -19.29 -5.85
CA ASN A 155 -3.02 -20.52 -6.38
C ASN A 155 -4.51 -20.35 -6.71
N HIS A 156 -5.07 -19.19 -6.41
CA HIS A 156 -6.49 -18.90 -6.59
C HIS A 156 -6.86 -18.95 -8.08
N GLU A 157 -7.88 -19.73 -8.44
CA GLU A 157 -8.25 -20.02 -9.84
C GLU A 157 -7.05 -20.51 -10.67
N LYS A 158 -6.25 -21.43 -10.11
CA LYS A 158 -5.02 -21.95 -10.75
C LYS A 158 -4.01 -20.84 -11.10
N GLY A 159 -3.96 -19.77 -10.30
CA GLY A 159 -3.05 -18.64 -10.46
C GLY A 159 -3.56 -17.52 -11.38
N GLU A 160 -4.73 -17.71 -12.00
CA GLU A 160 -5.31 -16.73 -12.92
C GLU A 160 -5.64 -15.39 -12.25
N THR A 161 -6.02 -15.43 -10.97
CA THR A 161 -6.35 -14.22 -10.21
C THR A 161 -5.10 -13.37 -10.02
N PHE A 162 -4.02 -13.97 -9.55
CA PHE A 162 -2.74 -13.29 -9.38
C PHE A 162 -2.21 -12.74 -10.71
N LYS A 163 -2.27 -13.53 -11.79
CA LYS A 163 -1.88 -13.07 -13.13
C LYS A 163 -2.67 -11.85 -13.59
N THR A 164 -3.99 -11.85 -13.38
CA THR A 164 -4.85 -10.71 -13.74
C THR A 164 -4.45 -9.45 -12.99
N ILE A 165 -4.13 -9.56 -11.70
CA ILE A 165 -3.66 -8.43 -10.88
C ILE A 165 -2.37 -7.85 -11.46
N LEU A 166 -1.36 -8.69 -11.73
CA LEU A 166 -0.08 -8.24 -12.28
C LEU A 166 -0.27 -7.52 -13.62
N GLN A 167 -1.01 -8.13 -14.56
CA GLN A 167 -1.30 -7.55 -15.87
C GLN A 167 -2.02 -6.21 -15.76
N THR A 168 -3.00 -6.09 -14.86
CA THR A 168 -3.75 -4.84 -14.65
C THR A 168 -2.83 -3.72 -14.16
N LEU A 169 -1.92 -4.01 -13.24
CA LEU A 169 -0.96 -3.02 -12.71
C LEU A 169 0.07 -2.60 -13.77
N GLU A 170 0.56 -3.55 -14.57
CA GLU A 170 1.46 -3.29 -15.71
C GLU A 170 0.77 -2.44 -16.79
N GLU A 171 -0.49 -2.72 -17.13
CA GLU A 171 -1.30 -1.92 -18.07
C GLU A 171 -1.51 -0.48 -17.58
N LEU A 172 -1.58 -0.29 -16.26
CA LEU A 172 -1.57 1.05 -15.65
C LEU A 172 -0.19 1.71 -15.65
N GLY A 173 0.86 1.03 -16.13
CA GLY A 173 2.22 1.56 -16.20
C GLY A 173 2.99 1.50 -14.89
N TYR A 174 2.61 0.62 -13.95
CA TYR A 174 3.41 0.33 -12.78
C TYR A 174 4.35 -0.84 -13.04
N GLU A 175 5.59 -0.72 -12.55
CA GLU A 175 6.47 -1.87 -12.40
C GLU A 175 6.09 -2.63 -11.13
N VAL A 176 5.87 -3.95 -11.25
CA VAL A 176 5.37 -4.77 -10.14
C VAL A 176 6.46 -5.68 -9.60
N GLN A 177 6.68 -5.60 -8.29
CA GLN A 177 7.53 -6.52 -7.53
C GLN A 177 6.68 -7.16 -6.43
N TRP A 178 6.89 -8.44 -6.13
CA TRP A 178 6.11 -9.16 -5.12
C TRP A 178 6.96 -10.19 -4.37
N VAL A 179 6.56 -10.48 -3.14
CA VAL A 179 7.22 -11.46 -2.27
C VAL A 179 6.21 -12.05 -1.28
N VAL A 180 6.39 -13.32 -0.90
CA VAL A 180 5.64 -13.95 0.19
C VAL A 180 6.48 -13.87 1.46
N LEU A 181 5.96 -13.18 2.47
CA LEU A 181 6.63 -13.01 3.77
C LEU A 181 5.92 -13.81 4.86
N ASN A 182 6.66 -14.15 5.92
CA ASN A 182 6.12 -14.78 7.11
C ASN A 182 6.54 -13.97 8.35
N SER A 183 5.54 -13.53 9.12
CA SER A 183 5.66 -12.71 10.34
C SER A 183 6.69 -13.22 11.33
N LYS A 184 6.85 -14.55 11.45
CA LYS A 184 7.82 -15.17 12.37
C LYS A 184 9.26 -14.73 12.13
N PHE A 185 9.58 -14.30 10.91
CA PHE A 185 10.92 -13.81 10.55
C PHE A 185 11.09 -12.31 10.79
N PHE A 186 10.05 -11.62 11.27
CA PHE A 186 10.02 -10.17 11.50
C PHE A 186 9.64 -9.81 12.94
N GLY A 187 9.92 -10.70 13.90
CA GLY A 187 9.73 -10.44 15.33
C GLY A 187 8.27 -10.53 15.80
N VAL A 188 7.38 -11.11 15.00
CA VAL A 188 5.98 -11.34 15.36
C VAL A 188 5.72 -12.85 15.45
N PRO A 189 5.39 -13.40 16.64
CA PRO A 189 5.22 -14.84 16.84
C PRO A 189 3.84 -15.32 16.38
N GLN A 190 3.57 -15.22 15.08
CA GLN A 190 2.32 -15.63 14.41
C GLN A 190 2.65 -16.33 13.10
#